data_AF-A0A3A4TWU0-F1
#
_entry.id   AF-A0A3A4TWU0-F1
#
_cell.length_a   1.000
_cell.length_b   1.000
_cell.length_c   1.000
_cell.angle_alpha   90.00
_cell.angle_beta   90.00
_cell.angle_gamma   90.00
#
_symmetry.space_group_name_H-M   'P 1'
#
loop_
_entity.id
_entity.type
_entity.pdbx_description
1 polymer ?
#
loop_
_entity_poly.entity_id
_entity_poly.type
_entity_poly.pdbx_seq_one_letter_code
_entity_poly.pdbx_strand_id
1 'polypeptide(L)'
;MVHDPPGAAPRTNREKPRTQREGIGPLQGGGEYVVAKMLIKAQRVVGEDVAEATVDRTIWLEQPSVKVADVQAKITEIECEVVTDGAVIRGTIHKQIFYVGPGSKVFHQSVDELFTAVASIPGAEPGMNCQVHPTVQDVEFRLVGPLPTTELRQRVMLVFFVKVTRSEQLEVVLGTTGPLFKLQRVVAEETTGSVVESTVELPCPPEKIRAIRAVVSEFTATTAEDQVIIDGMLHKQIFFICAFDHQEYHETEDVPFTVTVPIEGVQPGEDVDVDINVATVNFRIDGNEVNQRVVLSIFVKVTETAQTMLQTDPHGPLIKVGRVAGENTKQVLVEDEVCLDVPAKKIQDILAFIADFETEIINGKVLIDGTVHKQIFFVGPNDVVHHQAVDIPFTAVVEVPNAVPGMTAQVHANIEHVSWTLVHETPDCPLPDYDNCHDLFRVVKQRIVLSIFVKVTEFVQINVRVVEGPPQG
;
A
#
# COMPACT_ATOMS: atom_id res chain seq x y z
N MET A 1 88.07 -10.83 9.71
CA MET A 1 88.14 -9.78 10.74
C MET A 1 87.81 -8.45 10.09
N VAL A 2 86.71 -7.83 10.55
CA VAL A 2 86.61 -6.41 10.91
C VAL A 2 86.75 -5.32 9.82
N HIS A 3 85.62 -4.63 9.61
CA HIS A 3 85.34 -3.20 9.33
C HIS A 3 85.55 -2.52 7.95
N ASP A 4 84.41 -1.95 7.50
CA ASP A 4 84.13 -0.69 6.74
C ASP A 4 84.97 0.55 7.16
N PRO A 5 84.92 1.76 6.51
CA PRO A 5 83.90 2.39 5.60
C PRO A 5 84.53 3.27 4.45
N PRO A 6 83.96 4.40 3.91
CA PRO A 6 82.58 4.82 3.55
C PRO A 6 82.41 5.39 2.10
N GLY A 7 81.16 5.48 1.62
CA GLY A 7 80.51 6.76 1.25
C GLY A 7 80.59 7.36 -0.18
N ALA A 8 79.42 7.38 -0.84
CA ALA A 8 78.83 8.41 -1.74
C ALA A 8 79.04 8.36 -3.27
N ALA A 9 77.89 8.39 -3.96
CA ALA A 9 77.62 8.52 -5.40
C ALA A 9 77.76 10.00 -5.89
N PRO A 10 77.57 10.41 -7.19
CA PRO A 10 76.53 9.98 -8.14
C PRO A 10 76.95 9.82 -9.63
N ARG A 11 75.99 9.34 -10.45
CA ARG A 11 76.12 9.06 -11.90
C ARG A 11 75.78 10.27 -12.78
N THR A 12 76.52 10.42 -13.88
CA THR A 12 76.22 11.30 -15.03
C THR A 12 76.26 10.50 -16.33
N ASN A 13 75.33 10.70 -17.27
CA ASN A 13 75.66 10.51 -18.69
C ASN A 13 74.77 11.32 -19.66
N ARG A 14 75.45 12.27 -20.33
CA ARG A 14 75.44 12.72 -21.75
C ARG A 14 74.15 12.86 -22.60
N GLU A 15 74.02 14.09 -23.10
CA GLU A 15 73.42 14.70 -24.34
C GLU A 15 73.45 13.85 -25.64
N LYS A 16 72.72 14.04 -26.77
CA LYS A 16 71.81 15.01 -27.49
C LYS A 16 71.43 14.30 -28.86
N PRO A 17 70.72 14.84 -29.90
CA PRO A 17 69.71 15.90 -30.06
C PRO A 17 68.47 15.54 -30.97
N ARG A 18 67.59 16.55 -31.15
CA ARG A 18 66.34 16.71 -31.96
C ARG A 18 66.22 16.05 -33.36
N THR A 19 64.99 15.63 -33.66
CA THR A 19 64.28 15.88 -34.95
C THR A 19 62.74 15.96 -34.75
N GLN A 20 62.17 17.11 -35.07
CA GLN A 20 60.76 17.34 -35.47
C GLN A 20 60.58 16.79 -36.92
N ARG A 21 59.46 16.34 -37.47
CA ARG A 21 57.98 16.47 -37.33
C ARG A 21 57.38 15.33 -38.18
N GLU A 22 56.21 14.80 -37.84
CA GLU A 22 55.00 14.69 -38.71
C GLU A 22 53.93 13.72 -38.15
N GLY A 23 52.75 14.29 -37.88
CA GLY A 23 51.39 13.72 -37.98
C GLY A 23 51.07 12.34 -37.41
N ILE A 24 50.45 12.30 -36.23
CA ILE A 24 49.42 11.29 -35.91
C ILE A 24 48.25 12.04 -35.26
N GLY A 25 47.08 11.99 -35.91
CA GLY A 25 45.83 12.58 -35.41
C GLY A 25 45.32 11.88 -34.15
N PRO A 26 44.33 12.47 -33.45
CA PRO A 26 43.81 11.93 -32.21
C PRO A 26 43.10 10.59 -32.46
N LEU A 27 43.54 9.56 -31.74
CA LEU A 27 42.79 8.32 -31.56
C LEU A 27 41.49 8.66 -30.84
N GLN A 28 40.36 8.59 -31.56
CA GLN A 28 39.03 8.54 -30.97
C GLN A 28 38.91 7.25 -30.16
N GLY A 29 39.05 7.34 -28.85
CA GLY A 29 38.59 6.33 -27.91
C GLY A 29 37.08 6.51 -27.71
N GLY A 30 36.27 5.80 -28.50
CA GLY A 30 34.86 5.59 -28.21
C GLY A 30 34.73 4.66 -27.01
N GLY A 31 34.72 5.21 -25.80
CA GLY A 31 34.25 4.50 -24.63
C GLY A 31 32.72 4.51 -24.66
N GLU A 32 32.10 3.35 -24.89
CA GLU A 32 30.69 3.14 -24.56
C GLU A 32 30.53 3.36 -23.05
N TYR A 33 29.98 4.51 -22.67
CA TYR A 33 29.50 4.71 -21.31
C TYR A 33 28.30 3.77 -21.12
N VAL A 34 28.47 2.70 -20.36
CA VAL A 34 27.38 1.81 -19.97
C VAL A 34 26.45 2.61 -19.06
N VAL A 35 25.31 3.00 -19.62
CA VAL A 35 24.25 3.69 -18.88
C VAL A 35 23.49 2.64 -18.08
N ALA A 36 23.42 2.80 -16.77
CA ALA A 36 22.64 1.90 -15.92
C ALA A 36 21.14 2.11 -16.17
N LYS A 37 20.41 1.01 -16.33
CA LYS A 37 18.99 0.99 -16.71
C LYS A 37 18.20 0.17 -15.71
N MET A 38 16.90 0.43 -15.62
CA MET A 38 15.98 -0.33 -14.78
C MET A 38 14.60 -0.38 -15.43
N LEU A 39 14.02 -1.57 -15.53
CA LEU A 39 12.63 -1.72 -15.93
C LEU A 39 11.74 -1.43 -14.72
N ILE A 40 10.83 -0.46 -14.87
CA ILE A 40 9.92 -0.07 -13.80
C ILE A 40 8.46 -0.14 -14.26
N LYS A 41 7.56 -0.48 -13.33
CA LYS A 41 6.12 -0.24 -13.48
C LYS A 41 5.83 1.16 -12.93
N ALA A 42 5.41 2.08 -13.79
CA ALA A 42 5.22 3.48 -13.44
C ALA A 42 3.81 3.97 -13.76
N GLN A 43 3.35 4.96 -12.99
CA GLN A 43 2.11 5.69 -13.28
C GLN A 43 2.44 6.86 -14.22
N ARG A 44 2.25 6.67 -15.52
CA ARG A 44 2.40 7.75 -16.50
C ARG A 44 1.21 8.69 -16.41
N VAL A 45 1.48 9.98 -16.33
CA VAL A 45 0.45 11.02 -16.29
C VAL A 45 -0.10 11.21 -17.70
N VAL A 46 -1.41 11.04 -17.85
CA VAL A 46 -2.11 11.25 -19.12
C VAL A 46 -2.57 12.71 -19.20
N GLY A 47 -3.20 13.20 -18.13
CA GLY A 47 -3.58 14.60 -18.01
C GLY A 47 -4.17 14.93 -16.65
N GLU A 48 -4.41 16.22 -16.45
CA GLU A 48 -4.96 16.80 -15.23
C GLU A 48 -5.95 17.90 -15.61
N ASP A 49 -6.99 18.04 -14.82
CA ASP A 49 -7.97 19.12 -14.97
C ASP A 49 -8.55 19.52 -13.61
N VAL A 50 -9.10 20.73 -13.55
CA VAL A 50 -9.87 21.22 -12.40
C VAL A 50 -11.32 21.33 -12.82
N ALA A 51 -12.16 20.44 -12.29
CA ALA A 51 -13.60 20.47 -12.49
C ALA A 51 -14.29 21.23 -11.35
N GLU A 52 -15.40 21.89 -11.67
CA GLU A 52 -16.23 22.57 -10.69
C GLU A 52 -17.65 22.00 -10.73
N ALA A 53 -18.31 21.95 -9.57
CA ALA A 53 -19.74 21.66 -9.49
C ALA A 53 -20.42 22.62 -8.53
N THR A 54 -21.63 23.05 -8.89
CA THR A 54 -22.49 23.86 -8.02
C THR A 54 -23.77 23.11 -7.75
N VAL A 55 -24.08 22.88 -6.47
CA VAL A 55 -25.32 22.25 -6.04
C VAL A 55 -26.20 23.32 -5.38
N ASP A 56 -27.21 23.81 -6.12
CA ASP A 56 -28.24 24.76 -5.63
C ASP A 56 -29.51 23.97 -5.28
N ARG A 57 -29.84 23.94 -3.99
CA ARG A 57 -30.96 23.15 -3.45
C ARG A 57 -31.73 23.93 -2.41
N THR A 58 -33.01 23.59 -2.29
CA THR A 58 -33.86 24.06 -1.19
C THR A 58 -34.04 22.93 -0.21
N ILE A 59 -33.60 23.14 1.02
CA ILE A 59 -33.74 22.23 2.14
C ILE A 59 -34.91 22.68 3.02
N TRP A 60 -35.72 21.73 3.42
CA TRP A 60 -36.78 21.93 4.40
C TRP A 60 -36.26 21.53 5.77
N LEU A 61 -36.15 22.51 6.65
CA LEU A 61 -35.76 22.31 8.04
C LEU A 61 -36.90 21.59 8.79
N GLU A 62 -36.55 20.62 9.62
CA GLU A 62 -37.50 19.88 10.46
C GLU A 62 -38.26 20.79 11.43
N GLN A 63 -37.66 21.92 11.82
CA GLN A 63 -38.25 22.92 12.70
C GLN A 63 -38.11 24.33 12.11
N PRO A 64 -39.09 25.23 12.32
CA PRO A 64 -38.98 26.61 11.90
C PRO A 64 -37.75 27.29 12.50
N SER A 65 -36.99 27.98 11.66
CA SER A 65 -35.75 28.66 12.01
C SER A 65 -35.90 30.17 11.89
N VAL A 66 -35.31 30.89 12.85
CA VAL A 66 -35.12 32.35 12.80
C VAL A 66 -33.75 32.68 12.20
N LYS A 67 -32.76 31.79 12.35
CA LYS A 67 -31.39 32.00 11.88
C LYS A 67 -30.67 30.67 11.68
N VAL A 68 -29.89 30.54 10.60
CA VAL A 68 -28.90 29.47 10.45
C VAL A 68 -27.59 29.92 11.08
N ALA A 69 -27.05 29.10 11.97
CA ALA A 69 -25.80 29.39 12.68
C ALA A 69 -24.59 28.98 11.84
N ASP A 70 -24.63 27.76 11.29
CA ASP A 70 -23.55 27.19 10.51
C ASP A 70 -24.08 26.07 9.60
N VAL A 71 -23.39 25.83 8.49
CA VAL A 71 -23.60 24.68 7.60
C VAL A 71 -22.26 24.07 7.29
N GLN A 72 -21.98 22.92 7.89
CA GLN A 72 -20.74 22.20 7.67
C GLN A 72 -20.96 21.18 6.56
N ALA A 73 -20.24 21.31 5.45
CA ALA A 73 -20.30 20.37 4.34
C ALA A 73 -19.01 19.56 4.26
N LYS A 74 -19.15 18.25 4.09
CA LYS A 74 -18.06 17.32 3.83
C LYS A 74 -18.43 16.48 2.61
N ILE A 75 -17.45 16.17 1.78
CA ILE A 75 -17.64 15.31 0.62
C ILE A 75 -17.31 13.88 1.03
N THR A 76 -18.19 12.94 0.69
CA THR A 76 -18.09 11.52 1.00
C THR A 76 -18.39 10.70 -0.26
N GLU A 77 -17.98 9.42 -0.27
CA GLU A 77 -18.35 8.45 -1.31
C GLU A 77 -18.01 8.92 -2.74
N ILE A 78 -16.77 9.42 -2.92
CA ILE A 78 -16.35 9.91 -4.23
C ILE A 78 -15.95 8.73 -5.10
N GLU A 79 -16.56 8.67 -6.28
CA GLU A 79 -16.22 7.77 -7.36
C GLU A 79 -15.75 8.58 -8.57
N CYS A 80 -14.74 8.06 -9.27
CA CYS A 80 -14.27 8.62 -10.53
C CYS A 80 -14.25 7.57 -11.63
N GLU A 81 -15.06 7.80 -12.66
CA GLU A 81 -15.15 6.97 -13.85
C GLU A 81 -14.39 7.66 -14.99
N VAL A 82 -13.32 7.03 -15.48
CA VAL A 82 -12.60 7.54 -16.66
C VAL A 82 -13.36 7.16 -17.92
N VAL A 83 -13.65 8.16 -18.74
CA VAL A 83 -14.28 8.01 -20.05
C VAL A 83 -13.31 8.53 -21.12
N THR A 84 -13.62 8.31 -22.39
CA THR A 84 -12.81 8.86 -23.48
C THR A 84 -12.71 10.38 -23.36
N ASP A 85 -11.47 10.90 -23.30
CA ASP A 85 -11.12 12.32 -23.18
C ASP A 85 -11.67 13.04 -21.93
N GLY A 86 -12.06 12.30 -20.89
CA GLY A 86 -12.58 12.92 -19.67
C GLY A 86 -12.71 11.99 -18.48
N ALA A 87 -13.19 12.55 -17.37
CA ALA A 87 -13.50 11.79 -16.17
C ALA A 87 -14.80 12.32 -15.55
N VAL A 88 -15.68 11.41 -15.13
CA VAL A 88 -16.94 11.72 -14.44
C VAL A 88 -16.74 11.46 -12.96
N ILE A 89 -16.94 12.50 -12.16
CA ILE A 89 -16.82 12.44 -10.70
C ILE A 89 -18.23 12.43 -10.13
N ARG A 90 -18.54 11.44 -9.30
CA ARG A 90 -19.80 11.33 -8.56
C ARG A 90 -19.50 11.25 -7.08
N GLY A 91 -20.42 11.73 -6.26
CA GLY A 91 -20.35 11.49 -4.83
C GLY A 91 -21.45 12.20 -4.07
N THR A 92 -21.28 12.20 -2.75
CA THR A 92 -22.27 12.71 -1.80
C THR A 92 -21.68 13.90 -1.04
N ILE A 93 -22.46 14.97 -0.91
CA ILE A 93 -22.20 16.07 0.03
C ILE A 93 -22.98 15.76 1.30
N HIS A 94 -22.27 15.39 2.36
CA HIS A 94 -22.84 15.26 3.69
C HIS A 94 -22.82 16.62 4.39
N LYS A 95 -23.99 17.16 4.73
CA LYS A 95 -24.14 18.46 5.38
C LYS A 95 -24.69 18.31 6.79
N GLN A 96 -24.09 19.03 7.75
CA GLN A 96 -24.63 19.26 9.09
C GLN A 96 -25.07 20.72 9.20
N ILE A 97 -26.39 20.92 9.32
CA ILE A 97 -27.01 22.25 9.35
C ILE A 97 -27.34 22.58 10.81
N PHE A 98 -26.71 23.60 11.38
CA PHE A 98 -27.00 24.09 12.72
C PHE A 98 -27.84 25.36 12.63
N TYR A 99 -28.99 25.39 13.30
CA TYR A 99 -29.93 26.50 13.21
C TYR A 99 -30.67 26.79 14.51
N VAL A 100 -31.20 28.00 14.63
CA VAL A 100 -31.86 28.52 15.84
C VAL A 100 -33.33 28.73 15.56
N GLY A 101 -34.19 28.00 16.28
CA GLY A 101 -35.64 28.17 16.21
C GLY A 101 -36.21 29.17 17.22
N PRO A 102 -37.55 29.29 17.30
CA PRO A 102 -38.23 30.13 18.27
C PRO A 102 -37.78 29.83 19.71
N GLY A 103 -37.64 30.88 20.54
CA GLY A 103 -37.20 30.73 21.93
C GLY A 103 -35.69 30.48 22.09
N SER A 104 -34.87 30.79 21.07
CA SER A 104 -33.41 30.63 21.08
C SER A 104 -32.95 29.18 21.25
N LYS A 105 -33.79 28.21 20.87
CA LYS A 105 -33.43 26.80 20.90
C LYS A 105 -32.59 26.44 19.67
N VAL A 106 -31.47 25.76 19.90
CA VAL A 106 -30.58 25.28 18.83
C VAL A 106 -31.03 23.89 18.37
N PHE A 107 -31.04 23.69 17.06
CA PHE A 107 -31.33 22.44 16.38
C PHE A 107 -30.19 22.11 15.41
N HIS A 108 -30.06 20.84 15.08
CA HIS A 108 -29.20 20.39 14.00
C HIS A 108 -29.96 19.42 13.10
N GLN A 109 -29.59 19.35 11.83
CA GLN A 109 -30.16 18.43 10.85
C GLN A 109 -29.08 18.00 9.86
N SER A 110 -29.00 16.69 9.59
CA SER A 110 -28.11 16.13 8.59
C SER A 110 -28.81 16.01 7.24
N VAL A 111 -28.12 16.32 6.15
CA VAL A 111 -28.65 16.20 4.78
C VAL A 111 -27.56 15.70 3.85
N ASP A 112 -27.90 14.69 3.04
CA ASP A 112 -27.04 14.17 1.98
C ASP A 112 -27.56 14.64 0.62
N GLU A 113 -26.65 15.12 -0.23
CA GLU A 113 -26.96 15.54 -1.60
C GLU A 113 -25.96 14.97 -2.58
N LEU A 114 -26.46 14.36 -3.65
CA LEU A 114 -25.61 13.86 -4.72
C LEU A 114 -25.12 15.01 -5.61
N PHE A 115 -23.87 14.93 -6.05
CA PHE A 115 -23.30 15.79 -7.08
C PHE A 115 -22.68 14.96 -8.21
N THR A 116 -22.55 15.62 -9.36
CA THR A 116 -21.77 15.11 -10.49
C THR A 116 -20.92 16.26 -11.04
N ALA A 117 -19.64 15.98 -11.30
CA ALA A 117 -18.73 16.88 -12.01
C ALA A 117 -18.09 16.13 -13.20
N VAL A 118 -17.63 16.89 -14.20
CA VAL A 118 -16.93 16.34 -15.35
C VAL A 118 -15.64 17.11 -15.56
N ALA A 119 -14.54 16.39 -15.64
CA ALA A 119 -13.22 16.90 -15.98
C ALA A 119 -12.88 16.55 -17.44
N SER A 120 -12.31 17.51 -18.18
CA SER A 120 -11.88 17.32 -19.57
C SER A 120 -10.40 16.95 -19.59
N ILE A 121 -10.09 15.70 -19.93
CA ILE A 121 -8.73 15.15 -19.85
C ILE A 121 -8.40 14.47 -21.19
N PRO A 122 -7.86 15.22 -22.16
CA PRO A 122 -7.51 14.68 -23.48
C PRO A 122 -6.57 13.48 -23.38
N GLY A 123 -6.88 12.41 -24.12
CA GLY A 123 -6.12 11.16 -24.13
C GLY A 123 -6.48 10.19 -23.00
N ALA A 124 -7.43 10.52 -22.14
CA ALA A 124 -7.98 9.58 -21.16
C ALA A 124 -8.82 8.49 -21.85
N GLU A 125 -8.70 7.25 -21.38
CA GLU A 125 -9.45 6.09 -21.88
C GLU A 125 -10.01 5.26 -20.71
N PRO A 126 -11.13 4.54 -20.91
CA PRO A 126 -11.67 3.62 -19.90
C PRO A 126 -10.62 2.62 -19.41
N GLY A 127 -10.59 2.38 -18.10
CA GLY A 127 -9.62 1.50 -17.44
C GLY A 127 -8.33 2.18 -16.97
N MET A 128 -8.13 3.47 -17.28
CA MET A 128 -7.05 4.26 -16.66
C MET A 128 -7.36 4.59 -15.19
N ASN A 129 -6.32 4.87 -14.40
CA ASN A 129 -6.45 5.23 -13.00
C ASN A 129 -6.89 6.69 -12.86
N CYS A 130 -7.85 6.97 -11.98
CA CYS A 130 -8.29 8.33 -11.66
C CYS A 130 -8.03 8.67 -10.19
N GLN A 131 -7.45 9.84 -9.94
CA GLN A 131 -7.27 10.42 -8.62
C GLN A 131 -8.02 11.75 -8.54
N VAL A 132 -8.85 11.90 -7.51
CA VAL A 132 -9.66 13.10 -7.29
C VAL A 132 -9.31 13.69 -5.94
N HIS A 133 -8.97 14.99 -5.93
CA HIS A 133 -8.77 15.78 -4.73
C HIS A 133 -9.91 16.81 -4.63
N PRO A 134 -10.96 16.49 -3.86
CA PRO A 134 -12.14 17.34 -3.74
C PRO A 134 -11.91 18.48 -2.74
N THR A 135 -12.57 19.60 -2.93
CA THR A 135 -12.57 20.73 -1.99
C THR A 135 -13.95 21.38 -1.99
N VAL A 136 -14.53 21.57 -0.79
CA VAL A 136 -15.68 22.44 -0.62
C VAL A 136 -15.15 23.87 -0.63
N GLN A 137 -15.41 24.61 -1.69
CA GLN A 137 -14.92 25.98 -1.84
C GLN A 137 -15.75 26.95 -1.02
N ASP A 138 -17.08 26.81 -1.06
CA ASP A 138 -18.00 27.67 -0.31
C ASP A 138 -19.38 27.02 -0.12
N VAL A 139 -20.10 27.46 0.91
CA VAL A 139 -21.47 27.08 1.21
C VAL A 139 -22.29 28.34 1.48
N GLU A 140 -22.96 28.84 0.45
CA GLU A 140 -23.90 29.96 0.60
C GLU A 140 -25.24 29.43 1.10
N PHE A 141 -25.86 30.12 2.06
CA PHE A 141 -27.18 29.73 2.54
C PHE A 141 -28.02 30.94 2.94
N ARG A 142 -29.34 30.82 2.76
CA ARG A 142 -30.31 31.82 3.19
C ARG A 142 -31.67 31.22 3.52
N LEU A 143 -32.28 31.67 4.61
CA LEU A 143 -33.68 31.40 4.92
C LEU A 143 -34.59 32.17 3.96
N VAL A 144 -35.66 31.53 3.50
CA VAL A 144 -36.61 32.09 2.54
C VAL A 144 -37.98 32.26 3.20
N GLY A 145 -38.60 33.43 2.97
CA GLY A 145 -39.91 33.76 3.52
C GLY A 145 -39.89 34.48 4.88
N PRO A 146 -41.07 34.71 5.48
CA PRO A 146 -41.19 35.34 6.78
C PRO A 146 -40.63 34.44 7.89
N LEU A 147 -39.87 35.02 8.81
CA LEU A 147 -39.30 34.28 9.94
C LEU A 147 -40.33 34.12 11.07
N PRO A 148 -40.36 32.96 11.76
CA PRO A 148 -39.54 31.77 11.53
C PRO A 148 -40.01 30.96 10.30
N THR A 149 -39.07 30.41 9.52
CA THR A 149 -39.34 29.63 8.30
C THR A 149 -38.61 28.29 8.32
N THR A 150 -39.14 27.29 7.62
CA THR A 150 -38.47 26.01 7.39
C THR A 150 -37.73 25.98 6.05
N GLU A 151 -37.91 26.97 5.19
CA GLU A 151 -37.32 26.98 3.85
C GLU A 151 -35.90 27.56 3.88
N LEU A 152 -34.91 26.73 3.56
CA LEU A 152 -33.50 27.09 3.51
C LEU A 152 -32.94 26.86 2.10
N ARG A 153 -32.63 27.92 1.37
CA ARG A 153 -31.93 27.82 0.09
C ARG A 153 -30.43 27.77 0.32
N GLN A 154 -29.77 26.82 -0.32
CA GLN A 154 -28.33 26.61 -0.21
C GLN A 154 -27.70 26.51 -1.59
N ARG A 155 -26.46 26.97 -1.70
CA ARG A 155 -25.60 26.77 -2.85
C ARG A 155 -24.23 26.33 -2.36
N VAL A 156 -23.87 25.10 -2.70
CA VAL A 156 -22.55 24.54 -2.39
C VAL A 156 -21.70 24.60 -3.64
N MET A 157 -20.54 25.25 -3.55
CA MET A 157 -19.53 25.32 -4.63
C MET A 157 -18.41 24.32 -4.35
N LEU A 158 -18.17 23.41 -5.29
CA LEU A 158 -17.21 22.33 -5.18
C LEU A 158 -16.16 22.46 -6.28
N VAL A 159 -14.90 22.20 -5.91
CA VAL A 159 -13.77 22.16 -6.83
C VAL A 159 -13.12 20.79 -6.71
N PHE A 160 -12.78 20.18 -7.84
CA PHE A 160 -12.16 18.87 -7.92
C PHE A 160 -10.90 18.97 -8.77
N PHE A 161 -9.73 18.74 -8.16
CA PHE A 161 -8.52 18.50 -8.94
C PHE A 161 -8.49 17.01 -9.33
N VAL A 162 -8.48 16.74 -10.63
CA VAL A 162 -8.58 15.39 -11.20
C VAL A 162 -7.30 15.07 -11.97
N LYS A 163 -6.74 13.90 -11.71
CA LYS A 163 -5.53 13.38 -12.37
C LYS A 163 -5.80 11.99 -12.90
N VAL A 164 -5.56 11.80 -14.20
CA VAL A 164 -5.65 10.49 -14.84
C VAL A 164 -4.23 9.98 -15.11
N THR A 165 -3.95 8.76 -14.67
CA THR A 165 -2.70 8.07 -14.92
C THR A 165 -2.92 6.70 -15.54
N ARG A 166 -1.95 6.24 -16.32
CA ARG A 166 -1.93 4.88 -16.88
C ARG A 166 -0.71 4.14 -16.35
N SER A 167 -0.93 2.92 -15.88
CA SER A 167 0.16 2.01 -15.53
C SER A 167 0.90 1.59 -16.79
N GLU A 168 2.20 1.86 -16.88
CA GLU A 168 3.04 1.53 -18.03
C GLU A 168 4.38 0.98 -17.55
N GLN A 169 4.98 0.06 -18.31
CA GLN A 169 6.35 -0.37 -18.07
C GLN A 169 7.32 0.47 -18.86
N LEU A 170 8.31 1.03 -18.18
CA LEU A 170 9.30 1.91 -18.77
C LEU A 170 10.69 1.40 -18.43
N GLU A 171 11.54 1.25 -19.44
CA GLU A 171 12.97 1.07 -19.22
C GLU A 171 13.61 2.45 -19.01
N VAL A 172 13.81 2.81 -17.75
CA VAL A 172 14.33 4.13 -17.37
C VAL A 172 15.85 4.13 -17.20
N VAL A 173 16.44 5.28 -17.49
CA VAL A 173 17.87 5.51 -17.25
C VAL A 173 18.09 5.98 -15.82
N LEU A 174 19.00 5.31 -15.11
CA LEU A 174 19.36 5.66 -13.74
C LEU A 174 20.27 6.90 -13.72
N GLY A 175 19.98 7.80 -12.78
CA GLY A 175 20.80 8.97 -12.50
C GLY A 175 21.96 8.62 -11.56
N THR A 176 23.01 9.43 -11.59
CA THR A 176 24.13 9.37 -10.61
C THR A 176 24.07 10.50 -9.59
N THR A 177 23.18 11.46 -9.79
CA THR A 177 22.99 12.65 -8.95
C THR A 177 21.51 12.99 -8.90
N GLY A 178 21.08 13.64 -7.82
CA GLY A 178 19.72 14.11 -7.64
C GLY A 178 19.02 13.42 -6.46
N PRO A 179 17.70 13.62 -6.33
CA PRO A 179 16.93 13.01 -5.26
C PRO A 179 16.71 11.51 -5.52
N LEU A 180 16.44 10.79 -4.43
CA LEU A 180 16.06 9.38 -4.49
C LEU A 180 14.56 9.25 -4.74
N PHE A 181 14.20 8.31 -5.61
CA PHE A 181 12.82 7.99 -5.96
C PHE A 181 12.50 6.55 -5.56
N LYS A 182 11.29 6.36 -5.04
CA LYS A 182 10.69 5.05 -4.76
C LYS A 182 10.01 4.55 -6.04
N LEU A 183 10.54 3.48 -6.62
CA LEU A 183 10.12 2.90 -7.89
C LEU A 183 9.63 1.47 -7.67
N GLN A 184 8.68 1.01 -8.49
CA GLN A 184 8.36 -0.40 -8.59
C GLN A 184 9.24 -1.00 -9.68
N ARG A 185 10.36 -1.62 -9.30
CA ARG A 185 11.23 -2.34 -10.25
C ARG A 185 10.54 -3.63 -10.64
N VAL A 186 10.47 -3.91 -11.93
CA VAL A 186 9.99 -5.20 -12.44
C VAL A 186 11.12 -6.20 -12.25
N VAL A 187 10.88 -7.21 -11.41
CA VAL A 187 11.85 -8.29 -11.13
C VAL A 187 11.71 -9.35 -12.21
N ALA A 188 10.48 -9.84 -12.43
CA ALA A 188 10.20 -10.88 -13.40
C ALA A 188 8.73 -10.86 -13.85
N GLU A 189 8.49 -11.45 -15.01
CA GLU A 189 7.16 -11.68 -15.58
C GLU A 189 7.11 -13.08 -16.18
N GLU A 190 6.02 -13.80 -15.95
CA GLU A 190 5.83 -15.15 -16.48
C GLU A 190 4.38 -15.37 -16.90
N THR A 191 4.18 -16.13 -17.98
CA THR A 191 2.85 -16.56 -18.42
C THR A 191 2.79 -18.07 -18.45
N THR A 192 1.93 -18.66 -17.62
CA THR A 192 1.76 -20.11 -17.55
C THR A 192 0.32 -20.55 -17.77
N GLY A 193 0.17 -21.74 -18.31
CA GLY A 193 -1.11 -22.42 -18.43
C GLY A 193 -1.30 -23.41 -17.29
N SER A 194 -2.44 -23.38 -16.61
CA SER A 194 -2.81 -24.39 -15.60
C SER A 194 -4.12 -25.08 -15.98
N VAL A 195 -4.29 -26.31 -15.50
CA VAL A 195 -5.47 -27.12 -15.77
C VAL A 195 -6.12 -27.50 -14.45
N VAL A 196 -7.39 -27.13 -14.28
CA VAL A 196 -8.23 -27.54 -13.17
C VAL A 196 -9.20 -28.61 -13.67
N GLU A 197 -9.07 -29.82 -13.13
CA GLU A 197 -9.96 -30.94 -13.43
C GLU A 197 -10.93 -31.16 -12.27
N SER A 198 -12.20 -31.39 -12.58
CA SER A 198 -13.19 -31.79 -11.58
C SER A 198 -14.33 -32.59 -12.20
N THR A 199 -15.06 -33.30 -11.35
CA THR A 199 -16.22 -34.10 -11.75
C THR A 199 -17.39 -33.70 -10.86
N VAL A 200 -18.53 -33.40 -11.47
CA VAL A 200 -19.76 -33.08 -10.75
C VAL A 200 -20.86 -34.04 -11.14
N GLU A 201 -21.64 -34.47 -10.15
CA GLU A 201 -22.84 -35.27 -10.35
C GLU A 201 -24.05 -34.33 -10.48
N LEU A 202 -24.73 -34.39 -11.61
CA LEU A 202 -25.93 -33.58 -11.86
C LEU A 202 -27.18 -34.27 -11.26
N PRO A 203 -28.19 -33.49 -10.83
CA PRO A 203 -29.40 -34.03 -10.20
C PRO A 203 -30.23 -34.91 -11.14
N CYS A 204 -30.03 -34.81 -12.45
CA CYS A 204 -30.58 -35.71 -13.44
C CYS A 204 -29.62 -35.86 -14.64
N PRO A 205 -29.72 -36.96 -15.41
CA PRO A 205 -28.88 -37.18 -16.57
C PRO A 205 -29.05 -36.04 -17.59
N PRO A 206 -27.96 -35.37 -18.00
CA PRO A 206 -28.03 -34.34 -19.02
C PRO A 206 -28.23 -34.97 -20.40
N GLU A 207 -29.26 -34.55 -21.12
CA GLU A 207 -29.37 -34.80 -22.56
C GLU A 207 -28.34 -33.96 -23.33
N LYS A 208 -28.10 -32.72 -22.87
CA LYS A 208 -27.18 -31.77 -23.48
C LYS A 208 -26.66 -30.76 -22.47
N ILE A 209 -25.34 -30.51 -22.46
CA ILE A 209 -24.76 -29.34 -21.80
C ILE A 209 -24.83 -28.15 -22.76
N ARG A 210 -25.46 -27.06 -22.32
CA ARG A 210 -25.59 -25.83 -23.10
C ARG A 210 -24.35 -24.96 -22.96
N ALA A 211 -23.90 -24.77 -21.72
CA ALA A 211 -22.73 -23.95 -21.40
C ALA A 211 -22.20 -24.31 -20.02
N ILE A 212 -20.89 -24.23 -19.85
CA ILE A 212 -20.25 -24.17 -18.54
C ILE A 212 -19.55 -22.82 -18.49
N ARG A 213 -20.01 -21.93 -17.62
CA ARG A 213 -19.38 -20.63 -17.39
C ARG A 213 -18.48 -20.77 -16.17
N ALA A 214 -17.19 -20.62 -16.37
CA ALA A 214 -16.20 -20.67 -15.30
C ALA A 214 -15.60 -19.27 -15.11
N VAL A 215 -15.48 -18.85 -13.85
CA VAL A 215 -14.84 -17.60 -13.46
C VAL A 215 -13.96 -17.90 -12.26
N VAL A 216 -12.73 -17.39 -12.27
CA VAL A 216 -11.90 -17.41 -11.06
C VAL A 216 -12.43 -16.33 -10.13
N SER A 217 -12.87 -16.73 -8.96
CA SER A 217 -13.30 -15.85 -7.87
C SER A 217 -12.31 -15.98 -6.74
N GLU A 218 -12.01 -14.87 -6.07
CA GLU A 218 -11.27 -14.85 -4.79
C GLU A 218 -9.98 -15.68 -4.83
N PHE A 219 -8.88 -15.05 -5.22
CA PHE A 219 -7.56 -15.67 -5.16
C PHE A 219 -6.59 -14.82 -4.33
N THR A 220 -5.61 -15.49 -3.75
CA THR A 220 -4.44 -14.89 -3.13
C THR A 220 -3.20 -15.31 -3.93
N ALA A 221 -2.22 -14.42 -3.98
CA ALA A 221 -0.92 -14.70 -4.56
C ALA A 221 0.15 -14.36 -3.53
N THR A 222 1.07 -15.29 -3.32
CA THR A 222 2.20 -15.12 -2.41
C THR A 222 3.50 -15.45 -3.12
N THR A 223 4.52 -14.64 -2.89
CA THR A 223 5.87 -14.85 -3.41
C THR A 223 6.65 -15.74 -2.44
N ALA A 224 7.36 -16.72 -2.97
CA ALA A 224 8.36 -17.51 -2.26
C ALA A 224 9.67 -17.52 -3.06
N GLU A 225 10.72 -18.14 -2.53
CA GLU A 225 12.00 -18.25 -3.23
C GLU A 225 11.81 -18.92 -4.61
N ASP A 226 12.14 -18.17 -5.67
CA ASP A 226 12.05 -18.56 -7.08
C ASP A 226 10.66 -19.01 -7.58
N GLN A 227 9.58 -18.65 -6.89
CA GLN A 227 8.23 -19.04 -7.30
C GLN A 227 7.12 -18.14 -6.75
N VAL A 228 5.96 -18.17 -7.40
CA VAL A 228 4.72 -17.56 -6.93
C VAL A 228 3.67 -18.64 -6.72
N ILE A 229 3.02 -18.64 -5.57
CA ILE A 229 1.95 -19.57 -5.22
C ILE A 229 0.63 -18.80 -5.29
N ILE A 230 -0.30 -19.32 -6.08
CA ILE A 230 -1.63 -18.77 -6.29
C ILE A 230 -2.64 -19.77 -5.76
N ASP A 231 -3.40 -19.37 -4.74
CA ASP A 231 -4.50 -20.15 -4.19
C ASP A 231 -5.81 -19.44 -4.51
N GLY A 232 -6.76 -20.13 -5.11
CA GLY A 232 -8.02 -19.51 -5.51
C GLY A 232 -9.17 -20.49 -5.70
N MET A 233 -10.32 -19.94 -6.03
CA MET A 233 -11.54 -20.71 -6.26
C MET A 233 -12.04 -20.51 -7.69
N LEU A 234 -12.36 -21.62 -8.35
CA LEU A 234 -12.98 -21.62 -9.66
C LEU A 234 -14.49 -21.83 -9.48
N HIS A 235 -15.26 -20.74 -9.58
CA HIS A 235 -16.70 -20.80 -9.56
C HIS A 235 -17.24 -21.15 -10.94
N LYS A 236 -18.09 -22.17 -11.02
CA LYS A 236 -18.65 -22.66 -12.27
C LYS A 236 -20.17 -22.71 -12.22
N GLN A 237 -20.78 -22.32 -13.33
CA GLN A 237 -22.22 -22.46 -13.57
C GLN A 237 -22.44 -23.34 -14.80
N ILE A 238 -23.08 -24.48 -14.58
CA ILE A 238 -23.31 -25.51 -15.59
C ILE A 238 -24.78 -25.45 -15.99
N PHE A 239 -25.04 -25.05 -17.23
CA PHE A 239 -26.37 -25.00 -17.82
C PHE A 239 -26.58 -26.25 -18.67
N PHE A 240 -27.61 -27.04 -18.36
CA PHE A 240 -27.88 -28.31 -19.02
C PHE A 240 -29.36 -28.56 -19.23
N ILE A 241 -29.69 -29.42 -20.20
CA ILE A 241 -31.05 -29.89 -20.46
C ILE A 241 -31.20 -31.28 -19.87
N CYS A 242 -32.21 -31.47 -19.02
CA CYS A 242 -32.46 -32.75 -18.36
C CYS A 242 -33.14 -33.74 -19.33
N ALA A 243 -32.66 -34.99 -19.36
CA ALA A 243 -33.19 -36.01 -20.26
C ALA A 243 -34.60 -36.51 -19.89
N PHE A 244 -35.09 -36.21 -18.68
CA PHE A 244 -36.41 -36.66 -18.22
C PHE A 244 -37.56 -35.76 -18.67
N ASP A 245 -37.37 -34.44 -18.66
CA ASP A 245 -38.42 -33.45 -18.90
C ASP A 245 -38.09 -32.47 -20.05
N HIS A 246 -36.89 -32.57 -20.62
CA HIS A 246 -36.36 -31.67 -21.65
C HIS A 246 -36.33 -30.19 -21.23
N GLN A 247 -36.25 -29.91 -19.93
CA GLN A 247 -36.13 -28.56 -19.39
C GLN A 247 -34.68 -28.18 -19.08
N GLU A 248 -34.42 -26.87 -19.09
CA GLU A 248 -33.11 -26.30 -18.77
C GLU A 248 -32.97 -26.10 -17.25
N TYR A 249 -31.88 -26.64 -16.71
CA TYR A 249 -31.46 -26.50 -15.32
C TYR A 249 -30.08 -25.85 -15.26
N HIS A 250 -29.74 -25.33 -14.09
CA HIS A 250 -28.38 -24.88 -13.80
C HIS A 250 -27.90 -25.50 -12.49
N GLU A 251 -26.62 -25.83 -12.44
CA GLU A 251 -25.91 -26.32 -11.25
C GLU A 251 -24.68 -25.44 -11.02
N THR A 252 -24.36 -25.18 -9.75
CA THR A 252 -23.19 -24.40 -9.36
C THR A 252 -22.16 -25.29 -8.70
N GLU A 253 -20.89 -25.08 -9.02
CA GLU A 253 -19.78 -25.86 -8.47
C GLU A 253 -18.58 -24.95 -8.21
N ASP A 254 -18.06 -25.01 -6.99
CA ASP A 254 -16.83 -24.31 -6.59
C ASP A 254 -15.68 -25.30 -6.48
N VAL A 255 -14.60 -25.05 -7.23
CA VAL A 255 -13.44 -25.92 -7.25
C VAL A 255 -12.21 -25.14 -6.77
N PRO A 256 -11.66 -25.45 -5.58
CA PRO A 256 -10.42 -24.82 -5.15
C PRO A 256 -9.26 -25.29 -6.03
N PHE A 257 -8.33 -24.39 -6.32
CA PHE A 257 -7.11 -24.71 -7.05
C PHE A 257 -5.89 -24.02 -6.41
N THR A 258 -4.75 -24.66 -6.57
CA THR A 258 -3.44 -24.10 -6.22
C THR A 258 -2.54 -24.21 -7.45
N VAL A 259 -1.90 -23.11 -7.84
CA VAL A 259 -0.90 -23.07 -8.91
C VAL A 259 0.40 -22.52 -8.37
N THR A 260 1.49 -23.25 -8.57
CA THR A 260 2.85 -22.76 -8.36
C THR A 260 3.46 -22.38 -9.71
N VAL A 261 3.78 -21.10 -9.86
CA VAL A 261 4.45 -20.55 -11.05
C VAL A 261 5.93 -20.38 -10.71
N PRO A 262 6.84 -21.16 -11.31
CA PRO A 262 8.28 -21.00 -11.09
C PRO A 262 8.78 -19.74 -11.79
N ILE A 263 9.42 -18.84 -11.06
CA ILE A 263 9.92 -17.56 -11.56
C ILE A 263 11.25 -17.25 -10.84
N GLU A 264 12.37 -17.41 -11.55
CA GLU A 264 13.71 -17.20 -11.00
C GLU A 264 13.94 -15.75 -10.53
N GLY A 265 14.57 -15.60 -9.38
CA GLY A 265 14.93 -14.31 -8.79
C GLY A 265 13.88 -13.72 -7.84
N VAL A 266 12.69 -14.32 -7.76
CA VAL A 266 11.62 -13.89 -6.85
C VAL A 266 11.98 -14.19 -5.41
N GLN A 267 11.71 -13.25 -4.51
CA GLN A 267 11.96 -13.37 -3.08
C GLN A 267 10.66 -13.30 -2.25
N PRO A 268 10.62 -13.91 -1.05
CA PRO A 268 9.47 -13.78 -0.17
C PRO A 268 9.20 -12.32 0.25
N GLY A 269 7.95 -11.87 0.09
CA GLY A 269 7.50 -10.53 0.47
C GLY A 269 7.54 -9.49 -0.66
N GLU A 270 7.87 -9.89 -1.89
CA GLU A 270 7.78 -9.01 -3.06
C GLU A 270 6.33 -8.78 -3.50
N ASP A 271 6.08 -7.66 -4.19
CA ASP A 271 4.74 -7.30 -4.67
C ASP A 271 4.42 -8.12 -5.92
N VAL A 272 3.28 -8.81 -5.94
CA VAL A 272 2.86 -9.63 -7.08
C VAL A 272 1.51 -9.19 -7.64
N ASP A 273 1.46 -8.94 -8.94
CA ASP A 273 0.21 -8.78 -9.69
C ASP A 273 -0.05 -10.04 -10.51
N VAL A 274 -1.26 -10.59 -10.42
CA VAL A 274 -1.67 -11.77 -11.18
C VAL A 274 -2.92 -11.46 -11.98
N ASP A 275 -2.90 -11.81 -13.27
CA ASP A 275 -4.07 -11.81 -14.14
C ASP A 275 -4.39 -13.26 -14.56
N ILE A 276 -5.59 -13.73 -14.22
CA ILE A 276 -6.04 -15.10 -14.47
C ILE A 276 -7.25 -15.07 -15.38
N ASN A 277 -7.11 -15.66 -16.56
CA ASN A 277 -8.18 -15.76 -17.55
C ASN A 277 -8.54 -17.23 -17.80
N VAL A 278 -9.83 -17.54 -17.89
CA VAL A 278 -10.29 -18.86 -18.34
C VAL A 278 -10.13 -18.93 -19.86
N ALA A 279 -9.15 -19.71 -20.32
CA ALA A 279 -8.88 -19.87 -21.74
C ALA A 279 -9.90 -20.79 -22.42
N THR A 280 -10.15 -21.97 -21.83
CA THR A 280 -11.05 -22.99 -22.39
C THR A 280 -11.69 -23.83 -21.30
N VAL A 281 -12.94 -24.25 -21.50
CA VAL A 281 -13.62 -25.26 -20.67
C VAL A 281 -13.96 -26.47 -21.55
N ASN A 282 -13.30 -27.59 -21.31
CA ASN A 282 -13.62 -28.87 -21.93
C ASN A 282 -14.43 -29.73 -20.98
N PHE A 283 -15.34 -30.55 -21.49
CA PHE A 283 -16.12 -31.46 -20.66
C PHE A 283 -16.44 -32.77 -21.37
N ARG A 284 -16.75 -33.79 -20.57
CA ARG A 284 -17.21 -35.10 -21.01
C ARG A 284 -18.31 -35.60 -20.07
N ILE A 285 -19.40 -36.08 -20.64
CA ILE A 285 -20.55 -36.63 -19.90
C ILE A 285 -20.36 -38.14 -19.75
N ASP A 286 -20.60 -38.66 -18.56
CA ASP A 286 -20.69 -40.09 -18.26
C ASP A 286 -21.90 -40.35 -17.32
N GLY A 287 -23.03 -40.76 -17.89
CA GLY A 287 -24.29 -40.87 -17.13
C GLY A 287 -24.75 -39.52 -16.58
N ASN A 288 -24.84 -39.41 -15.25
CA ASN A 288 -25.15 -38.15 -14.55
C ASN A 288 -23.89 -37.34 -14.20
N GLU A 289 -22.69 -37.85 -14.45
CA GLU A 289 -21.45 -37.17 -14.12
C GLU A 289 -20.94 -36.34 -15.30
N VAL A 290 -20.45 -35.14 -15.00
CA VAL A 290 -19.78 -34.27 -15.97
C VAL A 290 -18.34 -34.05 -15.52
N ASN A 291 -17.42 -34.71 -16.24
CA ASN A 291 -15.99 -34.52 -16.09
C ASN A 291 -15.57 -33.25 -16.83
N GLN A 292 -14.89 -32.34 -16.16
CA GLN A 292 -14.57 -31.01 -16.65
C GLN A 292 -13.08 -30.77 -16.57
N ARG A 293 -12.55 -30.07 -17.57
CA ARG A 293 -11.15 -29.67 -17.66
C ARG A 293 -11.10 -28.20 -18.07
N VAL A 294 -10.86 -27.34 -17.09
CA VAL A 294 -10.77 -25.89 -17.27
C VAL A 294 -9.30 -25.50 -17.42
N VAL A 295 -8.97 -24.81 -18.50
CA VAL A 295 -7.62 -24.30 -18.77
C VAL A 295 -7.57 -22.83 -18.37
N LEU A 296 -6.69 -22.50 -17.43
CA LEU A 296 -6.40 -21.15 -16.98
C LEU A 296 -5.16 -20.62 -17.69
N SER A 297 -5.21 -19.39 -18.15
CA SER A 297 -4.07 -18.60 -18.62
C SER A 297 -3.71 -17.60 -17.52
N ILE A 298 -2.55 -17.78 -16.90
CA ILE A 298 -2.12 -17.03 -15.73
C ILE A 298 -0.91 -16.19 -16.14
N PHE A 299 -1.04 -14.87 -16.04
CA PHE A 299 0.07 -13.92 -16.17
C PHE A 299 0.46 -13.43 -14.77
N VAL A 300 1.74 -13.56 -14.42
CA VAL A 300 2.29 -13.14 -13.13
C VAL A 300 3.34 -12.06 -13.38
N LYS A 301 3.26 -10.98 -12.62
CA LYS A 301 4.25 -9.90 -12.60
C LYS A 301 4.71 -9.68 -11.18
N VAL A 302 6.01 -9.83 -10.95
CA VAL A 302 6.62 -9.56 -9.65
C VAL A 302 7.38 -8.26 -9.72
N THR A 303 7.10 -7.39 -8.76
CA THR A 303 7.78 -6.11 -8.58
C THR A 303 8.33 -5.97 -7.17
N GLU A 304 9.41 -5.23 -7.05
CA GLU A 304 9.93 -4.82 -5.75
C GLU A 304 9.94 -3.29 -5.66
N THR A 305 9.91 -2.80 -4.43
CA THR A 305 10.20 -1.39 -4.16
C THR A 305 11.71 -1.16 -4.21
N ALA A 306 12.17 -0.41 -5.21
CA ALA A 306 13.55 0.05 -5.33
C ALA A 306 13.68 1.54 -5.01
N GLN A 307 14.81 1.95 -4.40
CA GLN A 307 15.16 3.35 -4.14
C GLN A 307 16.39 3.74 -4.96
N THR A 308 16.21 4.61 -5.94
CA THR A 308 17.31 5.01 -6.83
C THR A 308 17.10 6.41 -7.41
N MET A 309 18.13 6.95 -8.03
CA MET A 309 18.07 8.22 -8.75
C MET A 309 17.66 7.96 -10.21
N LEU A 310 16.91 8.91 -10.79
CA LEU A 310 16.50 8.87 -12.19
C LEU A 310 17.14 10.00 -12.98
N GLN A 311 17.50 9.71 -14.23
CA GLN A 311 17.85 10.76 -15.17
C GLN A 311 16.58 11.43 -15.71
N THR A 312 16.48 12.75 -15.56
CA THR A 312 15.36 13.53 -16.09
C THR A 312 15.59 13.93 -17.55
N ASP A 313 14.52 13.96 -18.34
CA ASP A 313 14.52 14.44 -19.72
C ASP A 313 13.24 15.24 -19.96
N PRO A 314 13.29 16.56 -20.27
CA PRO A 314 12.10 17.38 -20.51
C PRO A 314 11.14 16.85 -21.58
N HIS A 315 11.62 16.02 -22.50
CA HIS A 315 10.81 15.41 -23.57
C HIS A 315 10.39 13.97 -23.26
N GLY A 316 10.86 13.41 -22.14
CA GLY A 316 10.51 12.07 -21.69
C GLY A 316 9.08 11.98 -21.15
N PRO A 317 8.55 10.76 -20.97
CA PRO A 317 7.24 10.55 -20.37
C PRO A 317 7.17 11.16 -18.96
N LEU A 318 6.08 11.87 -18.67
CA LEU A 318 5.80 12.40 -17.34
C LEU A 318 5.25 11.27 -16.47
N ILE A 319 5.95 10.94 -15.38
CA ILE A 319 5.50 9.92 -14.43
C ILE A 319 5.22 10.54 -13.07
N LYS A 320 4.22 10.00 -12.36
CA LYS A 320 3.99 10.26 -10.94
C LYS A 320 4.81 9.26 -10.13
N VAL A 321 5.68 9.75 -9.27
CA VAL A 321 6.63 8.94 -8.49
C VAL A 321 6.80 9.49 -7.07
N GLY A 322 7.06 8.61 -6.10
CA GLY A 322 7.41 9.02 -4.75
C GLY A 322 8.87 9.50 -4.69
N ARG A 323 9.10 10.77 -4.38
CA ARG A 323 10.43 11.29 -4.03
C ARG A 323 10.65 11.09 -2.54
N VAL A 324 11.80 10.54 -2.17
CA VAL A 324 12.20 10.36 -0.77
C VAL A 324 12.64 11.72 -0.22
N ALA A 325 11.87 12.26 0.71
CA ALA A 325 12.22 13.50 1.41
C ALA A 325 13.33 13.24 2.45
N GLY A 326 13.26 12.09 3.13
CA GLY A 326 14.29 11.63 4.05
C GLY A 326 13.92 10.31 4.72
N GLU A 327 14.90 9.71 5.37
CA GLU A 327 14.73 8.51 6.17
C GLU A 327 15.62 8.58 7.42
N ASN A 328 15.17 7.97 8.51
CA ASN A 328 15.95 7.88 9.74
C ASN A 328 15.49 6.68 10.59
N THR A 329 16.38 6.17 11.43
CA THR A 329 16.08 5.11 12.40
C THR A 329 16.31 5.64 13.80
N LYS A 330 15.39 5.34 14.72
CA LYS A 330 15.53 5.67 16.13
C LYS A 330 15.27 4.46 17.00
N GLN A 331 16.14 4.25 17.98
CA GLN A 331 15.88 3.31 19.07
C GLN A 331 15.04 3.96 20.17
N VAL A 332 14.06 3.24 20.68
CA VAL A 332 13.19 3.66 21.78
C VAL A 332 13.22 2.60 22.88
N LEU A 333 13.46 3.04 24.11
CA LEU A 333 13.38 2.19 25.28
C LEU A 333 12.01 2.37 25.92
N VAL A 334 11.26 1.28 26.04
CA VAL A 334 10.01 1.20 26.78
C VAL A 334 10.27 0.43 28.07
N GLU A 335 10.00 1.05 29.21
CA GLU A 335 10.12 0.44 30.52
C GLU A 335 8.73 0.27 31.13
N ASP A 336 8.49 -0.87 31.76
CA ASP A 336 7.22 -1.15 32.41
C ASP A 336 7.39 -2.08 33.62
N GLU A 337 6.47 -1.98 34.57
CA GLU A 337 6.39 -2.84 35.74
C GLU A 337 5.03 -3.54 35.77
N VAL A 338 5.03 -4.85 35.56
CA VAL A 338 3.79 -5.64 35.52
C VAL A 338 3.56 -6.33 36.85
N CYS A 339 2.40 -6.06 37.43
CA CYS A 339 1.85 -6.86 38.52
C CYS A 339 1.28 -8.16 37.93
N LEU A 340 1.91 -9.30 38.24
CA LEU A 340 1.41 -10.58 37.76
C LEU A 340 0.11 -10.93 38.45
N ASP A 341 -0.81 -11.63 37.79
CA ASP A 341 -2.08 -12.08 38.38
C ASP A 341 -1.88 -13.23 39.37
N VAL A 342 -0.86 -14.06 39.14
CA VAL A 342 -0.39 -15.14 40.03
C VAL A 342 1.10 -14.95 40.32
N PRO A 343 1.60 -15.19 41.55
CA PRO A 343 3.04 -15.10 41.82
C PRO A 343 3.85 -16.04 40.93
N ALA A 344 5.02 -15.61 40.48
CA ALA A 344 5.93 -16.40 39.65
C ALA A 344 7.12 -16.90 40.46
N LYS A 345 7.56 -18.14 40.22
CA LYS A 345 8.90 -18.62 40.60
C LYS A 345 9.96 -18.13 39.61
N LYS A 346 9.62 -18.13 38.32
CA LYS A 346 10.48 -17.69 37.21
C LYS A 346 9.66 -17.32 35.99
N ILE A 347 10.23 -16.45 35.16
CA ILE A 347 9.74 -16.20 33.80
C ILE A 347 10.26 -17.30 32.88
N GLN A 348 9.38 -17.82 32.04
CA GLN A 348 9.73 -18.76 30.98
C GLN A 348 10.09 -17.99 29.71
N ASP A 349 9.23 -17.08 29.28
CA ASP A 349 9.45 -16.25 28.10
C ASP A 349 8.55 -15.00 28.12
N ILE A 350 8.91 -13.97 27.38
CA ILE A 350 8.07 -12.79 27.12
C ILE A 350 8.09 -12.55 25.62
N LEU A 351 6.98 -12.88 24.97
CA LEU A 351 6.78 -12.61 23.55
C LEU A 351 6.16 -11.23 23.41
N ALA A 352 6.80 -10.34 22.67
CA ALA A 352 6.30 -8.99 22.46
C ALA A 352 6.25 -8.69 20.95
N PHE A 353 5.26 -7.91 20.54
CA PHE A 353 5.13 -7.36 19.20
C PHE A 353 4.53 -5.95 19.28
N ILE A 354 4.76 -5.16 18.24
CA ILE A 354 4.19 -3.82 18.13
C ILE A 354 2.83 -3.96 17.47
N ALA A 355 1.81 -3.43 18.12
CA ALA A 355 0.44 -3.38 17.64
C ALA A 355 0.00 -1.92 17.52
N ASP A 356 -1.00 -1.69 16.66
CA ASP A 356 -1.80 -0.47 16.59
C ASP A 356 -0.97 0.81 16.73
N PHE A 357 -0.35 1.24 15.63
CA PHE A 357 0.36 2.51 15.61
C PHE A 357 -0.23 3.50 14.61
N GLU A 358 -0.29 4.76 15.03
CA GLU A 358 -0.64 5.92 14.22
C GLU A 358 0.61 6.77 14.00
N THR A 359 0.62 7.52 12.90
CA THR A 359 1.75 8.36 12.54
C THR A 359 1.28 9.73 12.13
N GLU A 360 1.94 10.76 12.64
CA GLU A 360 1.70 12.15 12.27
C GLU A 360 3.01 12.76 11.78
N ILE A 361 2.97 13.39 10.60
CA ILE A 361 4.10 14.14 10.07
C ILE A 361 3.95 15.60 10.47
N ILE A 362 4.91 16.09 11.23
CA ILE A 362 5.08 17.50 11.54
C ILE A 362 6.36 18.01 10.87
N ASN A 363 6.57 19.33 10.86
CA ASN A 363 7.74 19.92 10.21
C ASN A 363 9.05 19.35 10.79
N GLY A 364 9.78 18.62 9.95
CA GLY A 364 11.07 18.01 10.27
C GLY A 364 11.02 16.75 11.13
N LYS A 365 9.84 16.23 11.50
CA LYS A 365 9.72 15.07 12.41
C LYS A 365 8.50 14.22 12.09
N VAL A 366 8.56 12.96 12.50
CA VAL A 366 7.44 12.04 12.48
C VAL A 366 7.16 11.59 13.91
N LEU A 367 5.94 11.85 14.38
CA LEU A 367 5.40 11.35 15.64
C LEU A 367 4.77 9.98 15.37
N ILE A 368 5.03 9.03 16.25
CA ILE A 368 4.53 7.66 16.16
C ILE A 368 4.00 7.31 17.53
N ASP A 369 2.70 7.06 17.61
CA ASP A 369 2.03 6.62 18.82
C ASP A 369 1.58 5.18 18.57
N GLY A 370 2.00 4.25 19.43
CA GLY A 370 1.67 2.85 19.25
C GLY A 370 1.64 2.08 20.56
N THR A 371 1.37 0.78 20.46
CA THR A 371 1.28 -0.10 21.62
C THR A 371 2.25 -1.27 21.48
N VAL A 372 2.98 -1.59 22.54
CA VAL A 372 3.69 -2.87 22.65
C VAL A 372 2.75 -3.86 23.33
N HIS A 373 2.25 -4.83 22.57
CA HIS A 373 1.51 -5.96 23.11
C HIS A 373 2.50 -7.05 23.51
N LYS A 374 2.37 -7.58 24.73
CA LYS A 374 3.24 -8.64 25.24
C LYS A 374 2.46 -9.74 25.94
N GLN A 375 2.96 -10.95 25.77
CA GLN A 375 2.50 -12.18 26.41
C GLN A 375 3.61 -12.69 27.32
N ILE A 376 3.37 -12.62 28.63
CA ILE A 376 4.34 -13.02 29.65
C ILE A 376 4.02 -14.45 30.07
N PHE A 377 4.89 -15.40 29.75
CA PHE A 377 4.79 -16.80 30.17
C PHE A 377 5.67 -17.03 31.40
N PHE A 378 5.10 -17.58 32.48
CA PHE A 378 5.80 -17.76 33.74
C PHE A 378 5.33 -18.99 34.52
N VAL A 379 6.17 -19.48 35.42
CA VAL A 379 5.87 -20.66 36.26
C VAL A 379 5.36 -20.19 37.62
N GLY A 380 4.17 -20.63 38.02
CA GLY A 380 3.54 -20.27 39.29
C GLY A 380 4.01 -21.12 40.48
N PRO A 381 3.42 -20.94 41.68
CA PRO A 381 3.82 -21.65 42.90
C PRO A 381 3.66 -23.17 42.79
N ASN A 382 2.66 -23.62 42.02
CA ASN A 382 2.32 -25.03 41.82
C ASN A 382 3.06 -25.67 40.63
N ASP A 383 4.12 -25.03 40.11
CA ASP A 383 4.87 -25.47 38.91
C ASP A 383 4.02 -25.54 37.63
N VAL A 384 2.88 -24.85 37.63
CA VAL A 384 2.00 -24.68 36.46
C VAL A 384 2.46 -23.45 35.67
N VAL A 385 2.44 -23.56 34.35
CA VAL A 385 2.71 -22.43 33.45
C VAL A 385 1.46 -21.57 33.33
N HIS A 386 1.62 -20.28 33.60
CA HIS A 386 0.61 -19.25 33.41
C HIS A 386 1.06 -18.31 32.28
N HIS A 387 0.10 -17.61 31.70
CA HIS A 387 0.37 -16.50 30.80
C HIS A 387 -0.43 -15.28 31.22
N GLN A 388 0.10 -14.09 30.95
CA GLN A 388 -0.59 -12.83 31.15
C GLN A 388 -0.29 -11.88 30.00
N ALA A 389 -1.35 -11.36 29.38
CA ALA A 389 -1.28 -10.39 28.31
C ALA A 389 -1.25 -8.97 28.90
N VAL A 390 -0.41 -8.10 28.36
CA VAL A 390 -0.30 -6.69 28.78
C VAL A 390 -0.01 -5.82 27.56
N ASP A 391 -0.61 -4.64 27.55
CA ASP A 391 -0.37 -3.60 26.56
C ASP A 391 0.35 -2.41 27.19
N ILE A 392 1.40 -1.90 26.53
CA ILE A 392 2.12 -0.71 26.95
C ILE A 392 2.11 0.32 25.82
N PRO A 393 1.48 1.49 25.99
CA PRO A 393 1.57 2.54 24.99
C PRO A 393 2.99 3.13 24.95
N PHE A 394 3.47 3.49 23.77
CA PHE A 394 4.70 4.24 23.58
C PHE A 394 4.50 5.37 22.58
N THR A 395 5.27 6.43 22.77
CA THR A 395 5.37 7.54 21.82
C THR A 395 6.81 7.68 21.37
N ALA A 396 7.02 7.77 20.06
CA ALA A 396 8.32 7.99 19.45
C ALA A 396 8.29 9.22 18.54
N VAL A 397 9.39 9.98 18.57
CA VAL A 397 9.61 11.11 17.67
C VAL A 397 10.88 10.85 16.89
N VAL A 398 10.75 10.66 15.58
CA VAL A 398 11.88 10.42 14.67
C VAL A 398 12.12 11.69 13.86
N GLU A 399 13.37 12.18 13.86
CA GLU A 399 13.73 13.40 13.14
C GLU A 399 13.98 13.09 11.66
N VAL A 400 13.25 13.75 10.78
CA VAL A 400 13.35 13.64 9.32
C VAL A 400 13.34 15.06 8.75
N PRO A 401 14.51 15.72 8.57
CA PRO A 401 14.60 17.17 8.38
C PRO A 401 13.73 17.77 7.26
N ASN A 402 13.48 17.04 6.18
CA ASN A 402 12.70 17.51 5.03
C ASN A 402 11.21 17.08 5.09
N ALA A 403 10.76 16.49 6.19
CA ALA A 403 9.37 16.08 6.35
C ALA A 403 8.46 17.29 6.56
N VAL A 404 7.33 17.31 5.85
CA VAL A 404 6.32 18.39 5.91
C VAL A 404 4.93 17.74 5.99
N PRO A 405 3.95 18.33 6.71
CA PRO A 405 2.57 17.84 6.72
C PRO A 405 2.01 17.64 5.31
N GLY A 406 1.27 16.54 5.11
CA GLY A 406 0.71 16.14 3.81
C GLY A 406 1.60 15.19 2.99
N MET A 407 2.84 14.95 3.42
CA MET A 407 3.65 13.84 2.90
C MET A 407 3.16 12.47 3.42
N THR A 408 3.71 11.39 2.89
CA THR A 408 3.41 10.02 3.34
C THR A 408 4.59 9.47 4.14
N ALA A 409 4.32 8.92 5.32
CA ALA A 409 5.31 8.23 6.15
C ALA A 409 5.13 6.71 6.03
N GLN A 410 6.23 6.00 5.81
CA GLN A 410 6.32 4.55 5.93
C GLN A 410 7.16 4.25 7.17
N VAL A 411 6.58 3.52 8.12
CA VAL A 411 7.21 3.17 9.38
C VAL A 411 7.39 1.67 9.45
N HIS A 412 8.60 1.22 9.78
CA HIS A 412 8.88 -0.16 10.15
C HIS A 412 9.44 -0.16 11.56
N ALA A 413 8.71 -0.78 12.48
CA ALA A 413 9.09 -0.85 13.88
C ALA A 413 9.34 -2.32 14.24
N ASN A 414 10.49 -2.58 14.88
CA ASN A 414 10.90 -3.92 15.30
C ASN A 414 11.29 -3.92 16.77
N ILE A 415 11.05 -5.04 17.46
CA ILE A 415 11.60 -5.25 18.81
C ILE A 415 12.98 -5.88 18.66
N GLU A 416 14.01 -5.16 19.09
CA GLU A 416 15.38 -5.67 19.07
C GLU A 416 15.67 -6.54 20.29
N HIS A 417 15.14 -6.15 21.46
CA HIS A 417 15.45 -6.84 22.70
C HIS A 417 14.34 -6.68 23.75
N VAL A 418 14.09 -7.75 24.50
CA VAL A 418 13.26 -7.76 25.71
C VAL A 418 14.10 -8.29 26.85
N SER A 419 14.24 -7.51 27.92
CA SER A 419 14.92 -7.94 29.16
C SER A 419 14.02 -7.70 30.35
N TRP A 420 14.20 -8.51 31.40
CA TRP A 420 13.36 -8.44 32.58
C TRP A 420 14.12 -8.79 33.85
N THR A 421 13.58 -8.31 34.97
CA THR A 421 14.00 -8.69 36.32
C THR A 421 12.76 -8.95 37.16
N LEU A 422 12.82 -9.98 37.99
CA LEU A 422 11.76 -10.30 38.93
C LEU A 422 11.96 -9.55 40.25
N VAL A 423 10.85 -9.06 40.79
CA VAL A 423 10.79 -8.34 42.06
C VAL A 423 9.76 -9.04 42.96
N HIS A 424 10.16 -9.29 44.20
CA HIS A 424 9.42 -10.10 45.16
C HIS A 424 7.99 -9.55 45.32
N GLU A 425 7.88 -8.27 45.67
CA GLU A 425 6.64 -7.51 45.69
C GLU A 425 6.93 -6.01 45.63
N THR A 426 5.89 -5.21 45.38
CA THR A 426 5.91 -3.75 45.56
C THR A 426 4.70 -3.32 46.39
N PRO A 427 4.67 -2.12 46.98
CA PRO A 427 3.52 -1.64 47.73
C PRO A 427 2.21 -1.68 46.93
N ASP A 428 2.28 -1.42 45.61
CA ASP A 428 1.13 -1.41 44.71
C ASP A 428 0.77 -2.83 44.18
N CYS A 429 1.65 -3.80 44.39
CA CYS A 429 1.47 -5.18 43.95
C CYS A 429 2.10 -6.15 44.99
N PRO A 430 1.43 -6.33 46.15
CA PRO A 430 1.90 -7.19 47.22
C PRO A 430 1.74 -8.68 46.88
N LEU A 431 2.55 -9.54 47.50
CA LEU A 431 2.35 -10.98 47.44
C LEU A 431 1.11 -11.38 48.26
N PRO A 432 0.29 -12.31 47.75
CA PRO A 432 -0.70 -12.99 48.59
C PRO A 432 -0.01 -13.79 49.69
N ASP A 433 -0.71 -13.98 50.80
CA ASP A 433 -0.23 -14.71 51.98
C ASP A 433 -0.06 -16.22 51.62
N TYR A 434 1.15 -16.59 51.22
CA TYR A 434 1.55 -17.95 50.82
C TYR A 434 2.53 -18.53 51.84
N ASP A 435 2.32 -19.79 52.24
CA ASP A 435 3.33 -20.56 52.97
C ASP A 435 4.58 -20.75 52.08
N ASN A 436 5.76 -20.40 52.60
CA ASN A 436 7.06 -20.43 51.89
C ASN A 436 7.17 -19.48 50.67
N CYS A 437 6.88 -18.19 50.86
CA CYS A 437 6.92 -17.17 49.81
C CYS A 437 8.32 -16.66 49.42
N HIS A 438 9.42 -17.16 49.99
CA HIS A 438 10.76 -16.60 49.81
C HIS A 438 11.27 -16.61 48.36
N ASP A 439 10.82 -17.55 47.53
CA ASP A 439 11.22 -17.68 46.12
C ASP A 439 10.10 -17.33 45.13
N LEU A 440 9.09 -16.58 45.59
CA LEU A 440 7.98 -16.11 44.76
C LEU A 440 8.11 -14.62 44.46
N PHE A 441 7.77 -14.24 43.24
CA PHE A 441 7.86 -12.88 42.73
C PHE A 441 6.52 -12.45 42.18
N ARG A 442 6.05 -11.26 42.56
CA ARG A 442 4.77 -10.71 42.11
C ARG A 442 4.93 -9.74 40.95
N VAL A 443 6.10 -9.11 40.83
CA VAL A 443 6.31 -8.02 39.88
C VAL A 443 7.41 -8.37 38.88
N VAL A 444 7.16 -8.07 37.61
CA VAL A 444 8.16 -8.16 36.54
C VAL A 444 8.50 -6.75 36.08
N LYS A 445 9.74 -6.31 36.28
CA LYS A 445 10.24 -5.08 35.65
C LYS A 445 10.83 -5.44 34.29
N GLN A 446 10.47 -4.71 33.25
CA GLN A 446 10.81 -5.04 31.87
C GLN A 446 11.40 -3.82 31.16
N ARG A 447 12.35 -4.10 30.27
CA ARG A 447 12.96 -3.11 29.37
C ARG A 447 12.88 -3.68 27.96
N ILE A 448 12.13 -3.00 27.11
CA ILE A 448 11.91 -3.37 25.71
C ILE A 448 12.60 -2.33 24.84
N VAL A 449 13.51 -2.77 23.98
CA VAL A 449 14.21 -1.91 23.02
C VAL A 449 13.54 -2.07 21.67
N LEU A 450 12.95 -0.98 21.18
CA LEU A 450 12.34 -0.86 19.87
C LEU A 450 13.31 -0.18 18.91
N SER A 451 13.27 -0.56 17.65
CA SER A 451 13.98 0.08 16.53
C SER A 451 12.97 0.50 15.50
N ILE A 452 12.83 1.81 15.32
CA ILE A 452 11.80 2.40 14.50
C ILE A 452 12.46 3.11 13.33
N PHE A 453 12.35 2.51 12.14
CA PHE A 453 12.75 3.10 10.87
C PHE A 453 11.57 3.87 10.28
N VAL A 454 11.84 5.09 9.83
CA VAL A 454 10.86 5.98 9.20
C VAL A 454 11.39 6.45 7.87
N LYS A 455 10.55 6.40 6.85
CA LYS A 455 10.79 6.98 5.52
C LYS A 455 9.65 7.91 5.17
N VAL A 456 9.98 9.15 4.79
CA VAL A 456 9.00 10.13 4.34
C VAL A 456 9.13 10.33 2.84
N THR A 457 8.01 10.21 2.14
CA THR A 457 7.91 10.37 0.70
C THR A 457 6.86 11.39 0.32
N GLU A 458 7.14 12.17 -0.72
CA GLU A 458 6.20 13.06 -1.36
C GLU A 458 5.98 12.61 -2.81
N PHE A 459 4.74 12.70 -3.31
CA PHE A 459 4.49 12.40 -4.72
C PHE A 459 4.80 13.61 -5.60
N VAL A 460 5.69 13.42 -6.57
CA VAL A 460 6.05 14.42 -7.57
C VAL A 460 5.80 13.90 -8.97
N GLN A 461 5.78 14.82 -9.92
CA GLN A 461 5.80 14.49 -11.34
C GLN A 461 7.13 14.90 -11.93
N ILE A 462 7.74 13.97 -12.66
CA ILE A 462 9.01 14.21 -13.35
C ILE A 462 8.96 13.60 -14.73
N ASN A 463 9.58 14.26 -15.70
CA ASN A 463 9.84 13.67 -16.99
C ASN A 463 11.12 12.84 -16.90
N VAL A 464 11.02 11.55 -17.20
CA VAL A 464 12.14 10.61 -17.08
C VAL A 464 12.72 10.29 -18.44
N ARG A 465 14.04 10.12 -18.49
CA ARG A 465 14.68 9.59 -19.68
C ARG A 465 14.41 8.09 -19.76
N VAL A 466 13.77 7.69 -20.86
CA VAL A 466 13.57 6.28 -21.21
C VAL A 466 14.57 5.87 -22.28
N VAL A 467 14.90 4.59 -22.31
CA VAL A 467 15.61 4.01 -23.44
C VAL A 467 14.60 3.93 -24.59
N GLU A 468 14.82 4.67 -25.68
CA GLU A 468 14.01 4.47 -26.88
C GLU A 468 14.19 3.01 -27.34
N GLY A 469 13.11 2.23 -27.28
CA GLY A 469 13.04 0.99 -28.06
C GLY A 469 13.11 1.34 -29.56
N PRO A 470 13.53 0.41 -30.44
CA PRO A 470 13.43 0.66 -31.87
C PRO A 470 11.98 1.01 -32.23
N PRO A 471 11.73 1.87 -33.23
CA PRO A 471 10.38 2.21 -33.64
C PRO A 471 9.63 0.91 -33.96
N GLN A 472 8.56 0.64 -33.22
CA GLN A 472 7.61 -0.40 -33.57
C GLN A 472 6.93 0.06 -34.86
N GLY A 473 7.39 -0.50 -35.99
CA GLY A 473 6.84 -0.28 -37.32
C GLY A 473 5.69 -1.21 -37.64
#